data_AF-A0A5B2UL84-F1
#
_entry.id   AF-A0A5B2UL84-F1
#
_cell.length_a   1.000
_cell.length_b   1.000
_cell.length_c   1.000
_cell.angle_alpha   90.00
_cell.angle_beta   90.00
_cell.angle_gamma   90.00
#
_symmetry.space_group_name_H-M   'P 1'
#
loop_
_entity.id
_entity.type
_entity.pdbx_description
1 polymer ?
#
loop_
_entity_poly.entity_id
_entity_poly.type
_entity_poly.pdbx_seq_one_letter_code
_entity_poly.pdbx_strand_id
1 'polypeptide(L)'
;MISNHLSMIEQLRPASEDLTAQIERFLATGGKIDVAKPLGYKPKPITYSNQMPPAPKPFVRRRTESTSLPLDAFDIREQARLKLIEHMRQLSGTHTQSEAAAALGISRRNVYKHAKLNEITFKKAARGGASDRHRHEQVEARDEKYAERIRTFLELGITRRQACGKLAIGNKAFERIITNHGIDYPKARQGCTSCAA
;
A
#
# COMPACT_ATOMS: atom_id res chain seq x y z
N MET A 1 82.57 -14.97 0.73
CA MET A 1 81.23 -14.87 1.35
C MET A 1 80.69 -16.28 1.55
N ILE A 2 80.87 -16.85 2.75
CA ILE A 2 80.50 -18.24 3.10
C ILE A 2 79.49 -18.24 4.29
N SER A 3 79.19 -17.06 4.85
CA SER A 3 78.53 -16.91 6.16
C SER A 3 77.01 -17.14 6.18
N ASN A 4 76.27 -16.88 5.10
CA ASN A 4 74.81 -17.02 5.11
C ASN A 4 74.35 -18.49 5.13
N HIS A 5 75.01 -19.37 4.37
CA HIS A 5 74.66 -20.79 4.35
C HIS A 5 74.99 -21.48 5.67
N LEU A 6 76.10 -21.12 6.32
CA LEU A 6 76.45 -21.66 7.63
C LEU A 6 75.46 -21.21 8.71
N SER A 7 75.06 -19.94 8.70
CA SER A 7 74.03 -19.43 9.62
C SER A 7 72.69 -20.15 9.45
N MET A 8 72.26 -20.40 8.20
CA MET A 8 71.02 -21.15 7.92
C MET A 8 71.10 -22.60 8.41
N ILE A 9 72.25 -23.25 8.24
CA ILE A 9 72.47 -24.62 8.73
C ILE A 9 72.36 -24.66 10.26
N GLU A 10 72.97 -23.71 10.96
CA GLU A 10 72.89 -23.62 12.42
C GLU A 10 71.46 -23.34 12.91
N GLN A 11 70.71 -22.50 12.21
CA GLN A 11 69.29 -22.26 12.51
C GLN A 11 68.41 -23.51 12.30
N LEU A 12 68.74 -24.35 11.32
CA LEU A 12 67.99 -25.57 11.00
C LEU A 12 68.44 -26.80 11.80
N ARG A 13 69.57 -26.75 12.54
CA ARG A 13 70.02 -27.83 13.42
C ARG A 13 68.94 -28.34 14.38
N PRO A 14 68.24 -27.51 15.17
CA PRO A 14 67.21 -28.01 16.08
C PRO A 14 66.08 -28.76 15.35
N ALA A 15 65.63 -28.24 14.20
CA ALA A 15 64.62 -28.91 13.39
C ALA A 15 65.12 -30.25 12.81
N SER A 16 66.40 -30.35 12.46
CA SER A 16 67.00 -31.61 12.03
C SER A 16 67.09 -32.63 13.18
N GLU A 17 67.45 -32.19 14.38
CA GLU A 17 67.52 -33.02 15.59
C GLU A 17 66.13 -33.57 15.97
N ASP A 18 65.11 -32.72 15.94
CA ASP A 18 63.72 -33.11 16.16
C ASP A 18 63.25 -34.17 15.16
N LEU A 19 63.58 -34.00 13.86
CA LEU A 19 63.24 -34.99 12.83
C LEU A 19 63.99 -36.30 13.04
N THR A 20 65.27 -36.27 13.41
CA THR A 20 66.02 -37.49 13.73
C THR A 20 65.41 -38.24 14.90
N ALA A 21 65.03 -37.54 15.98
CA ALA A 21 64.37 -38.15 17.13
C ALA A 21 63.02 -38.77 16.76
N GLN A 22 62.25 -38.15 15.85
CA GLN A 22 60.99 -38.71 15.36
C GLN A 22 61.20 -39.97 14.52
N ILE A 23 62.21 -39.98 13.63
CA ILE A 23 62.57 -41.14 12.82
C ILE A 23 63.02 -42.29 13.72
N GLU A 24 63.87 -42.04 14.71
CA GLU A 24 64.33 -43.04 15.67
C GLU A 24 63.17 -43.65 16.46
N ARG A 25 62.24 -42.83 16.95
CA ARG A 25 61.02 -43.32 17.62
C ARG A 25 60.18 -44.20 16.69
N PHE A 26 60.01 -43.79 15.43
CA PHE A 26 59.25 -44.55 14.44
C PHE A 26 59.89 -45.91 14.10
N LEU A 27 61.21 -45.96 14.01
CA LEU A 27 61.95 -47.21 13.79
C LEU A 27 61.92 -48.10 15.05
N ALA A 28 62.05 -47.52 16.25
CA ALA A 28 62.00 -48.25 17.51
C ALA A 28 60.62 -48.90 17.78
N THR A 29 59.53 -48.30 17.29
CA THR A 29 58.18 -48.88 17.35
C THR A 29 57.90 -49.91 16.25
N GLY A 30 58.91 -50.26 15.44
CA GLY A 30 58.82 -51.28 14.38
C GLY A 30 58.37 -50.75 13.02
N GLY A 31 58.36 -49.44 12.81
CA GLY A 31 58.07 -48.82 11.52
C GLY A 31 59.12 -49.16 10.45
N LYS A 32 58.68 -49.24 9.19
CA LYS A 32 59.55 -49.45 8.02
C LYS A 32 59.40 -48.27 7.07
N ILE A 33 60.51 -47.80 6.52
CA ILE A 33 60.54 -46.70 5.54
C ILE A 33 60.82 -47.31 4.17
N ASP A 34 59.80 -47.36 3.33
CA ASP A 34 59.92 -47.87 1.96
C ASP A 34 60.22 -46.73 0.98
N VAL A 35 61.25 -46.89 0.14
CA VAL A 35 61.55 -45.96 -0.93
C VAL A 35 60.61 -46.24 -2.10
N ALA A 36 59.78 -45.26 -2.46
CA ALA A 36 58.87 -45.38 -3.60
C ALA A 36 59.64 -45.56 -4.91
N LYS A 37 59.11 -46.38 -5.83
CA LYS A 37 59.67 -46.55 -7.17
C LYS A 37 59.60 -45.23 -7.94
N PRO A 38 60.62 -44.87 -8.75
CA PRO A 38 60.60 -43.65 -9.54
C PRO A 38 59.43 -43.66 -10.52
N LEU A 39 58.72 -42.54 -10.63
CA LEU A 39 57.65 -42.35 -11.62
C LEU A 39 58.31 -42.35 -13.01
N GLY A 40 58.13 -43.44 -13.77
CA GLY A 40 58.65 -43.62 -15.12
C GLY A 40 57.94 -42.76 -16.18
N TYR A 41 57.73 -41.48 -15.90
CA TYR A 41 57.11 -40.54 -16.82
C TYR A 41 57.99 -40.36 -18.06
N LYS A 42 57.49 -40.81 -19.20
CA LYS A 42 58.09 -40.54 -20.51
C LYS A 42 57.33 -39.38 -21.16
N PRO A 43 57.95 -38.21 -21.40
CA PRO A 43 57.28 -37.11 -22.08
C PRO A 43 56.88 -37.55 -23.48
N LYS A 44 55.71 -37.09 -23.93
CA LYS A 44 55.23 -37.38 -25.29
C LYS A 44 56.17 -36.75 -26.32
N PRO A 45 56.50 -37.44 -27.44
CA PRO A 45 57.33 -36.87 -28.49
C PRO A 45 56.67 -35.63 -29.08
N ILE A 46 57.45 -34.57 -29.25
CA ILE A 46 57.00 -33.30 -29.83
C ILE A 46 56.67 -33.57 -31.30
N THR A 47 55.40 -33.47 -31.66
CA THR A 47 54.94 -33.62 -33.04
C THR A 47 54.81 -32.24 -33.65
N TYR A 48 55.69 -31.89 -34.58
CA TYR A 48 55.57 -30.65 -35.36
C TYR A 48 54.58 -30.89 -36.50
N SER A 49 53.31 -30.50 -36.30
CA SER A 49 52.34 -30.45 -37.40
C SER A 49 52.61 -29.21 -38.24
N ASN A 50 52.90 -29.39 -39.53
CA ASN A 50 52.97 -28.30 -40.51
C ASN A 50 51.57 -27.89 -41.03
N GLN A 51 50.52 -28.59 -40.59
CA GLN A 51 49.15 -28.25 -40.97
C GLN A 51 48.61 -27.19 -40.02
N MET A 52 48.20 -26.06 -40.59
CA MET A 52 47.48 -25.04 -39.86
C MET A 52 46.19 -25.67 -39.31
N PRO A 53 45.93 -25.57 -37.99
CA PRO A 53 44.69 -26.11 -37.44
C PRO A 53 43.50 -25.42 -38.14
N PRO A 54 42.41 -26.16 -38.39
CA PRO A 54 41.21 -25.57 -38.97
C PRO A 54 40.77 -24.38 -38.11
N ALA A 55 40.37 -23.28 -38.76
CA ALA A 55 39.98 -22.06 -38.07
C ALA A 55 38.97 -22.38 -36.94
N PRO A 56 39.18 -21.85 -35.73
CA PRO A 56 38.29 -22.14 -34.62
C PRO A 56 36.87 -21.72 -34.98
N LYS A 57 35.90 -22.60 -34.71
CA LYS A 57 34.49 -22.30 -34.91
C LYS A 57 34.15 -20.99 -34.17
N PRO A 58 33.41 -20.06 -34.79
CA PRO A 58 33.05 -18.81 -34.15
C PRO A 58 32.30 -19.10 -32.85
N PHE A 59 32.79 -18.53 -31.74
CA PHE A 59 32.20 -18.73 -30.43
C PHE A 59 30.84 -18.01 -30.36
N VAL A 60 29.76 -18.73 -30.64
CA VAL A 60 28.40 -18.24 -30.42
C VAL A 60 28.08 -18.38 -28.94
N ARG A 61 28.13 -17.27 -28.20
CA ARG A 61 27.58 -17.21 -26.84
C ARG A 61 26.08 -17.49 -26.94
N ARG A 62 25.61 -18.63 -26.44
CA ARG A 62 24.18 -18.85 -26.15
C ARG A 62 23.76 -17.75 -25.18
N ARG A 63 23.03 -16.74 -25.65
CA ARG A 63 22.38 -15.76 -24.79
C ARG A 63 21.31 -16.52 -24.02
N THR A 64 21.57 -16.82 -22.74
CA THR A 64 20.53 -17.28 -21.83
C THR A 64 19.47 -16.18 -21.76
N GLU A 65 18.20 -16.54 -21.92
CA GLU A 65 17.09 -15.59 -21.75
C GLU A 65 17.25 -14.90 -20.39
N SER A 66 17.44 -13.59 -20.41
CA SER A 66 17.59 -12.82 -19.18
C SER A 66 16.28 -12.86 -18.43
N THR A 67 16.29 -13.34 -17.18
CA THR A 67 15.17 -13.17 -16.26
C THR A 67 14.77 -11.70 -16.22
N SER A 68 13.49 -11.41 -16.41
CA SER A 68 12.97 -10.03 -16.39
C SER A 68 13.42 -9.32 -15.12
N LEU A 69 13.91 -8.09 -15.26
CA LEU A 69 14.29 -7.27 -14.12
C LEU A 69 13.09 -7.14 -13.16
N PRO A 70 13.33 -7.14 -11.83
CA PRO A 70 12.27 -6.87 -10.87
C PRO A 70 11.65 -5.50 -11.17
N LEU A 71 10.31 -5.44 -11.07
CA LEU A 71 9.56 -4.20 -11.32
C LEU A 71 10.05 -3.09 -10.40
N ASP A 72 10.02 -1.85 -10.90
CA ASP A 72 10.39 -0.70 -10.10
C ASP A 72 9.41 -0.53 -8.93
N ALA A 73 9.89 0.04 -7.81
CA ALA A 73 9.08 0.25 -6.62
C ALA A 73 7.86 1.16 -6.90
N PHE A 74 7.98 2.06 -7.88
CA PHE A 74 6.87 2.89 -8.35
C PHE A 74 5.77 2.04 -9.03
N ASP A 75 6.15 1.14 -9.92
CA ASP A 75 5.22 0.27 -10.64
C ASP A 75 4.44 -0.64 -9.69
N ILE A 76 5.10 -1.16 -8.65
CA ILE A 76 4.46 -2.00 -7.62
C ILE A 76 3.37 -1.21 -6.88
N ARG A 77 3.62 0.07 -6.57
CA ARG A 77 2.65 0.94 -5.89
C ARG A 77 1.45 1.26 -6.78
N GLU A 78 1.70 1.56 -8.06
CA GLU A 78 0.63 1.83 -9.01
C GLU A 78 -0.24 0.59 -9.24
N GLN A 79 0.37 -0.59 -9.38
CA GLN A 79 -0.37 -1.86 -9.46
C GLN A 79 -1.22 -2.12 -8.21
N ALA A 80 -0.67 -1.88 -7.01
CA ALA A 80 -1.44 -2.02 -5.77
C ALA A 80 -2.61 -1.04 -5.70
N ARG A 81 -2.40 0.19 -6.16
CA ARG A 81 -3.44 1.23 -6.22
C ARG A 81 -4.55 0.86 -7.21
N LEU A 82 -4.21 0.34 -8.38
CA LEU A 82 -5.17 -0.13 -9.38
C LEU A 82 -6.02 -1.29 -8.84
N LYS A 83 -5.39 -2.30 -8.23
CA LYS A 83 -6.10 -3.42 -7.58
C LYS A 83 -7.08 -2.93 -6.51
N LEU A 84 -6.66 -1.98 -5.68
CA LEU A 84 -7.52 -1.37 -4.67
C LEU A 84 -8.73 -0.67 -5.30
N ILE A 85 -8.53 0.08 -6.39
CA ILE A 85 -9.61 0.77 -7.12
C ILE A 85 -10.59 -0.24 -7.73
N GLU A 86 -10.10 -1.34 -8.29
CA GLU A 86 -10.93 -2.42 -8.82
C GLU A 86 -11.80 -3.05 -7.73
N HIS A 87 -11.22 -3.37 -6.56
CA HIS A 87 -11.98 -3.85 -5.42
C HIS A 87 -13.01 -2.82 -4.94
N MET A 88 -12.66 -1.53 -4.90
CA MET A 88 -13.62 -0.47 -4.57
C MET A 88 -14.80 -0.43 -5.55
N ARG A 89 -14.55 -0.65 -6.85
CA ARG A 89 -15.59 -0.69 -7.88
C ARG A 89 -16.51 -1.90 -7.72
N GLN A 90 -15.99 -3.05 -7.29
CA GLN A 90 -16.81 -4.21 -6.96
C GLN A 90 -17.71 -3.95 -5.74
N LEU A 91 -17.15 -3.35 -4.69
CA LEU A 91 -17.87 -3.07 -3.45
C LEU A 91 -18.86 -1.92 -3.57
N SER A 92 -18.69 -1.02 -4.55
CA SER A 92 -19.53 0.18 -4.67
C SER A 92 -21.00 -0.14 -4.96
N GLY A 93 -21.26 -1.26 -5.66
CA GLY A 93 -22.62 -1.73 -5.95
C GLY A 93 -23.32 -2.41 -4.76
N THR A 94 -22.57 -2.94 -3.79
CA THR A 94 -23.13 -3.72 -2.67
C THR A 94 -23.12 -2.95 -1.35
N HIS A 95 -22.03 -2.24 -1.06
CA HIS A 95 -21.73 -1.66 0.24
C HIS A 95 -21.84 -0.13 0.31
N THR A 96 -22.02 0.35 1.54
CA THR A 96 -21.81 1.76 1.89
C THR A 96 -20.31 2.08 2.02
N GLN A 97 -19.92 3.36 2.02
CA GLN A 97 -18.51 3.76 2.18
C GLN A 97 -17.87 3.26 3.48
N SER A 98 -18.64 3.20 4.57
CA SER A 98 -18.19 2.69 5.86
C SER A 98 -17.94 1.18 5.84
N GLU A 99 -18.83 0.43 5.21
CA GLU A 99 -18.67 -1.02 5.04
C GLU A 99 -17.51 -1.35 4.11
N ALA A 100 -17.38 -0.63 2.98
CA ALA A 100 -16.26 -0.80 2.07
C ALA A 100 -14.91 -0.47 2.75
N ALA A 101 -14.89 0.53 3.64
CA ALA A 101 -13.70 0.85 4.44
C ALA A 101 -13.32 -0.30 5.39
N ALA A 102 -14.30 -0.92 6.05
CA ALA A 102 -14.08 -2.06 6.92
C ALA A 102 -13.60 -3.30 6.13
N ALA A 103 -14.22 -3.57 4.97
CA ALA A 103 -13.85 -4.70 4.12
C ALA A 103 -12.44 -4.59 3.53
N LEU A 104 -12.02 -3.38 3.15
CA LEU A 104 -10.69 -3.13 2.59
C LEU A 104 -9.61 -2.93 3.66
N GLY A 105 -9.99 -2.75 4.93
CA GLY A 105 -9.05 -2.44 6.02
C GLY A 105 -8.42 -1.04 5.91
N ILE A 106 -9.09 -0.10 5.25
CA ILE A 106 -8.58 1.26 5.02
C ILE A 106 -9.51 2.29 5.64
N SER A 107 -8.98 3.44 6.08
CA SER A 107 -9.80 4.53 6.60
C SER A 107 -10.88 5.01 5.61
N ARG A 108 -12.07 5.36 6.13
CA ARG A 108 -13.19 5.92 5.35
C ARG A 108 -12.77 7.13 4.50
N ARG A 109 -11.87 7.97 5.02
CA ARG A 109 -11.35 9.15 4.33
C ARG A 109 -10.57 8.79 3.06
N ASN A 110 -9.77 7.73 3.11
CA ASN A 110 -9.03 7.26 1.94
C ASN A 110 -9.97 6.63 0.91
N VAL A 111 -10.96 5.84 1.34
CA VAL A 111 -12.01 5.34 0.45
C VAL A 111 -12.68 6.51 -0.28
N TYR A 112 -13.09 7.55 0.44
CA TYR A 112 -13.67 8.75 -0.17
C TYR A 112 -12.71 9.44 -1.16
N LYS A 113 -11.43 9.60 -0.81
CA LYS A 113 -10.43 10.22 -1.69
C LYS A 113 -10.27 9.44 -2.99
N HIS A 114 -10.09 8.12 -2.91
CA HIS A 114 -9.95 7.26 -4.09
C HIS A 114 -11.24 7.18 -4.90
N ALA A 115 -12.39 7.11 -4.23
CA ALA A 115 -13.70 7.10 -4.88
C ALA A 115 -13.95 8.39 -5.67
N LYS A 116 -13.66 9.56 -5.07
CA LYS A 116 -13.83 10.86 -5.73
C LYS A 116 -12.91 11.03 -6.93
N LEU A 117 -11.65 10.61 -6.81
CA LEU A 117 -10.66 10.71 -7.90
C LEU A 117 -10.99 9.80 -9.10
N ASN A 118 -11.65 8.66 -8.85
CA ASN A 118 -11.97 7.67 -9.88
C ASN A 118 -13.48 7.61 -10.19
N GLU A 119 -14.24 8.63 -9.78
CA GLU A 119 -15.69 8.78 -10.00
C GLU A 119 -16.54 7.56 -9.58
N ILE A 120 -16.11 6.85 -8.53
CA ILE A 120 -16.82 5.69 -7.99
C ILE A 120 -17.88 6.18 -7.00
N THR A 121 -19.14 5.83 -7.26
CA THR A 121 -20.27 6.14 -6.37
C THR A 121 -20.67 4.90 -5.58
N PHE A 122 -20.71 5.05 -4.24
CA PHE A 122 -21.14 4.00 -3.31
C PHE A 122 -22.62 4.15 -2.96
N LYS A 123 -23.22 3.07 -2.46
CA LYS A 123 -24.56 3.14 -1.86
C LYS A 123 -24.59 4.12 -0.70
N LYS A 124 -25.70 4.88 -0.62
CA LYS A 124 -25.97 5.77 0.52
C LYS A 124 -26.27 4.92 1.76
N ALA A 125 -25.73 5.33 2.89
CA ALA A 125 -26.08 4.71 4.17
C ALA A 125 -27.55 5.01 4.50
N ALA A 126 -28.30 3.97 4.87
CA ALA A 126 -29.70 4.11 5.25
C ALA A 126 -29.89 4.77 6.63
N ARG A 127 -28.88 4.65 7.51
CA ARG A 127 -28.87 5.24 8.85
C ARG A 127 -27.72 6.20 9.02
N GLY A 128 -27.99 7.32 9.70
CA GLY A 128 -26.99 8.31 10.05
C GLY A 128 -26.70 9.29 8.92
N GLY A 129 -27.04 10.56 9.15
CA GLY A 129 -26.75 11.67 8.25
C GLY A 129 -27.98 12.50 7.92
N ALA A 130 -27.82 13.44 6.99
CA ALA A 130 -28.89 14.35 6.58
C ALA A 130 -30.05 13.64 5.84
N SER A 131 -29.82 12.45 5.30
CA SER A 131 -30.78 11.65 4.54
C SER A 131 -31.41 10.52 5.37
N ASP A 132 -31.21 10.52 6.70
CA ASP A 132 -31.74 9.48 7.56
C ASP A 132 -33.28 9.52 7.53
N ARG A 133 -33.90 8.43 7.08
CA ARG A 133 -35.35 8.32 6.92
C ARG A 133 -36.08 8.59 8.24
N HIS A 134 -35.55 8.07 9.34
CA HIS A 134 -36.13 8.26 10.67
C HIS A 134 -36.07 9.73 11.12
N ARG A 135 -35.03 10.47 10.68
CA ARG A 135 -34.95 11.92 10.93
C ARG A 135 -35.98 12.68 10.11
N HIS A 136 -36.22 12.28 8.86
CA HIS A 136 -37.26 12.89 8.02
C HIS A 136 -38.66 12.65 8.61
N GLU A 137 -38.97 11.40 8.97
CA GLU A 137 -40.26 11.03 9.61
C GLU A 137 -40.49 11.83 10.91
N GLN A 138 -39.46 12.02 11.73
CA GLN A 138 -39.57 12.86 12.93
C GLN A 138 -39.78 14.34 12.63
N VAL A 139 -39.19 14.87 11.56
CA VAL A 139 -39.39 16.27 11.15
C VAL A 139 -40.81 16.43 10.60
N GLU A 140 -41.28 15.50 9.79
CA GLU A 140 -42.65 15.48 9.26
C GLU A 140 -43.70 15.43 10.38
N ALA A 141 -43.54 14.53 11.35
CA ALA A 141 -44.44 14.45 12.51
C ALA A 141 -44.44 15.72 13.39
N ARG A 142 -43.35 16.49 13.41
CA ARG A 142 -43.31 17.81 14.07
C ARG A 142 -43.98 18.87 13.21
N ASP A 143 -43.71 18.85 11.91
CA ASP A 143 -44.27 19.80 10.94
C ASP A 143 -45.81 19.68 10.87
N GLU A 144 -46.38 18.46 10.99
CA GLU A 144 -47.82 18.23 11.11
C GLU A 144 -48.44 18.95 12.32
N LYS A 145 -47.83 18.78 13.51
CA LYS A 145 -48.27 19.46 14.73
C LYS A 145 -48.16 20.98 14.62
N TYR A 146 -47.14 21.47 13.91
CA TYR A 146 -46.99 22.89 13.64
C TYR A 146 -48.02 23.39 12.63
N ALA A 147 -48.35 22.61 11.61
CA ALA A 147 -49.38 22.98 10.63
C ALA A 147 -50.75 23.19 11.29
N GLU A 148 -51.14 22.31 12.22
CA GLU A 148 -52.36 22.48 13.02
C GLU A 148 -52.34 23.80 13.81
N ARG A 149 -51.23 24.10 14.50
CA ARG A 149 -51.08 25.36 15.25
C ARG A 149 -51.03 26.60 14.34
N ILE A 150 -50.47 26.47 13.14
CA ILE A 150 -50.44 27.56 12.16
C ILE A 150 -51.85 27.87 11.68
N ARG A 151 -52.70 26.85 11.46
CA ARG A 151 -54.12 27.05 11.12
C ARG A 151 -54.87 27.76 12.24
N THR A 152 -54.69 27.36 13.50
CA THR A 152 -55.33 28.06 14.62
C THR A 152 -54.83 29.50 14.77
N PHE A 153 -53.55 29.76 14.52
CA PHE A 153 -53.02 31.13 14.52
C PHE A 153 -53.50 31.99 13.36
N LEU A 154 -53.79 31.37 12.20
CA LEU A 154 -54.40 32.05 11.06
C LEU A 154 -55.83 32.48 11.40
N GLU A 155 -56.62 31.60 12.02
CA GLU A 155 -57.98 31.92 12.49
C GLU A 155 -58.00 33.03 13.54
N LEU A 156 -57.00 33.06 14.42
CA LEU A 156 -56.82 34.12 15.42
C LEU A 156 -56.26 35.43 14.85
N GLY A 157 -55.98 35.51 13.55
CA GLY A 157 -55.48 36.72 12.88
C GLY A 157 -54.05 37.12 13.28
N ILE A 158 -53.25 36.17 13.77
CA ILE A 158 -51.89 36.44 14.23
C ILE A 158 -50.98 36.70 13.03
N THR A 159 -50.04 37.64 13.14
CA THR A 159 -49.09 37.92 12.05
C THR A 159 -48.03 36.83 11.94
N ARG A 160 -47.47 36.60 10.73
CA ARG A 160 -46.42 35.59 10.48
C ARG A 160 -45.24 35.71 11.45
N ARG A 161 -44.78 36.94 11.74
CA ARG A 161 -43.66 37.18 12.68
C ARG A 161 -43.99 36.71 14.10
N GLN A 162 -45.21 36.98 14.56
CA GLN A 162 -45.68 36.54 15.87
C GLN A 162 -45.89 35.02 15.92
N ALA A 163 -46.42 34.42 14.85
CA ALA A 163 -46.56 32.96 14.75
C ALA A 163 -45.19 32.25 14.83
N CYS A 164 -44.19 32.73 14.10
CA CYS A 164 -42.81 32.22 14.19
C CYS A 164 -42.24 32.35 15.62
N GLY A 165 -42.49 33.47 16.29
CA GLY A 165 -42.06 33.68 17.68
C GLY A 165 -42.76 32.73 18.67
N LYS A 166 -44.08 32.55 18.55
CA LYS A 166 -44.87 31.65 19.40
C LYS A 166 -44.53 30.18 19.19
N LEU A 167 -44.15 29.78 17.98
CA LEU A 167 -43.73 28.41 17.67
C LEU A 167 -42.23 28.17 17.91
N ALA A 168 -41.45 29.22 18.16
CA ALA A 168 -39.99 29.20 18.24
C ALA A 168 -39.32 28.57 17.00
N ILE A 169 -39.81 28.92 15.80
CA ILE A 169 -39.33 28.39 14.52
C ILE A 169 -38.80 29.53 13.64
N GLY A 170 -37.75 29.26 12.87
CA GLY A 170 -37.22 30.20 11.87
C GLY A 170 -38.11 30.33 10.62
N ASN A 171 -38.05 31.48 9.94
CA ASN A 171 -38.91 31.78 8.80
C ASN A 171 -38.82 30.75 7.65
N LYS A 172 -37.63 30.20 7.36
CA LYS A 172 -37.46 29.15 6.33
C LYS A 172 -38.22 27.87 6.64
N ALA A 173 -38.24 27.45 7.90
CA ALA A 173 -38.99 26.27 8.32
C ALA A 173 -40.49 26.54 8.32
N PHE A 174 -40.91 27.75 8.71
CA PHE A 174 -42.31 28.17 8.63
C PHE A 174 -42.83 28.17 7.17
N GLU A 175 -42.05 28.71 6.23
CA GLU A 175 -42.38 28.67 4.80
C GLU A 175 -42.46 27.23 4.26
N ARG A 176 -41.51 26.36 4.63
CA ARG A 176 -41.55 24.93 4.27
C ARG A 176 -42.84 24.25 4.74
N ILE A 177 -43.24 24.48 5.99
CA ILE A 177 -44.44 23.86 6.57
C ILE A 177 -45.70 24.33 5.82
N ILE A 178 -45.80 25.64 5.56
CA ILE A 178 -46.91 26.22 4.79
C ILE A 178 -47.00 25.63 3.39
N THR A 179 -45.88 25.52 2.67
CA THR A 179 -45.86 24.95 1.31
C THR A 179 -46.21 23.47 1.30
N ASN A 180 -45.70 22.69 2.27
CA ASN A 180 -45.94 21.25 2.33
C ASN A 180 -47.39 20.92 2.72
N HIS A 181 -48.01 21.73 3.58
CA HIS A 181 -49.36 21.51 4.09
C HIS A 181 -50.44 22.36 3.40
N GLY A 182 -50.08 23.11 2.34
CA GLY A 182 -51.01 23.88 1.52
C GLY A 182 -51.75 25.00 2.26
N ILE A 183 -51.13 25.62 3.27
CA ILE A 183 -51.75 26.69 4.06
C ILE A 183 -51.46 28.02 3.36
N ASP A 184 -52.47 28.83 3.01
CA ASP A 184 -52.23 30.18 2.50
C ASP A 184 -52.15 31.19 3.64
N TYR A 185 -50.93 31.45 4.12
CA TYR A 185 -50.68 32.40 5.20
C TYR A 185 -50.19 33.74 4.63
N PRO A 186 -50.86 34.87 4.92
CA PRO A 186 -50.53 36.16 4.33
C PRO A 186 -49.07 36.53 4.58
N LYS A 187 -48.34 36.84 3.50
CA LYS A 187 -47.00 37.43 3.60
C LYS A 187 -47.15 38.86 4.08
N ALA A 188 -46.36 39.24 5.09
CA ALA A 188 -46.19 40.64 5.42
C ALA A 188 -45.66 41.35 4.17
N ARG A 189 -46.40 42.37 3.69
CA ARG A 189 -45.88 43.26 2.66
C ARG A 189 -44.60 43.89 3.23
N GLN A 190 -43.50 43.85 2.49
CA GLN A 190 -42.33 44.65 2.84
C GLN A 190 -42.82 46.08 2.98
N GLY A 191 -42.71 46.64 4.17
CA GLY A 191 -43.17 48.00 4.44
C GLY A 191 -42.51 48.92 3.44
N CYS A 192 -43.29 49.79 2.81
CA CYS A 192 -42.74 50.98 2.20
C CYS A 192 -41.87 51.67 3.26
N THR A 193 -40.65 52.01 2.89
CA THR A 193 -39.86 52.96 3.65
C THR A 193 -40.49 54.33 3.46
N SER A 194 -41.56 54.63 4.19
CA SER A 194 -42.03 56.01 4.37
C SER A 194 -41.78 56.40 5.82
N CYS A 195 -40.51 56.74 6.11
CA CYS A 195 -40.26 57.80 7.06
C CYS A 195 -40.71 59.09 6.38
N ALA A 196 -41.89 59.60 6.73
CA ALA A 196 -42.21 61.00 6.52
C ALA A 196 -41.74 61.77 7.77
N ALA A 197 -41.14 62.93 7.49
CA ALA A 197 -40.38 63.81 8.38
C ALA A 197 -41.03 64.15 9.73
#